data_AF-A0A933TIY0-F1
#
_entry.id   AF-A0A933TIY0-F1
#
_cell.length_a   1.000
_cell.length_b   1.000
_cell.length_c   1.000
_cell.angle_alpha   90.00
_cell.angle_beta   90.00
_cell.angle_gamma   90.00
#
_symmetry.space_group_name_H-M   'P 1'
#
loop_
_entity.id
_entity.type
_entity.pdbx_description
1 polymer ?
#
loop_
_entity_poly.entity_id
_entity_poly.type
_entity_poly.pdbx_seq_one_letter_code
_entity_poly.pdbx_strand_id
1 'polypeptide(L)'
;MKRTGTLLTLLCLTAPLGAAPSLESAFSQAVGGVRQVRHEMSQAAVARAELPPRESFARFDACWSRPPHAEADALGLPRRFCLGRVGVSVPQPYDLPFVDGSAIIVEGEPAAGRFHIGGGARYADHWNIVGDLFTRRGEPSCGKLTTTFAAVYVDIDLKGDILPATPEVRGFLMDGSSLCRQPAKSVEILYAKEG
;
A
#
# COMPACT_ATOMS: atom_id res chain seq x y z
N MET A 1 15.86 73.66 38.93
CA MET A 1 16.15 72.40 38.23
C MET A 1 17.24 71.69 39.00
N LYS A 2 16.86 70.66 39.78
CA LYS A 2 17.69 70.08 40.85
C LYS A 2 18.53 68.93 40.31
N ARG A 3 19.85 69.04 40.50
CA ARG A 3 20.84 67.96 40.41
C ARG A 3 20.95 67.31 41.79
N THR A 4 20.85 65.99 41.84
CA THR A 4 21.28 65.13 42.96
C THR A 4 21.48 63.75 42.34
N GLY A 5 22.68 63.14 42.31
CA GLY A 5 23.79 63.27 43.25
C GLY A 5 23.66 62.20 44.31
N THR A 6 24.06 60.98 43.92
CA THR A 6 24.46 59.78 44.66
C THR A 6 24.44 59.82 46.19
N LEU A 7 23.73 58.87 46.81
CA LEU A 7 24.16 58.29 48.09
C LEU A 7 24.17 56.77 47.95
N LEU A 8 25.37 56.20 48.06
CA LEU A 8 25.67 54.79 48.10
C LEU A 8 25.61 54.36 49.57
N THR A 9 24.69 53.47 49.93
CA THR A 9 24.72 52.78 51.24
C THR A 9 24.71 51.29 50.97
N LEU A 10 25.81 50.65 51.36
CA LEU A 10 25.99 49.21 51.47
C LEU A 10 24.91 48.60 52.38
N LEU A 11 24.22 47.59 51.89
CA LEU A 11 23.76 46.48 52.74
C LEU A 11 24.32 45.18 52.18
N CYS A 12 25.36 44.68 52.85
CA CYS A 12 25.74 43.28 52.80
C CYS A 12 24.59 42.45 53.41
N LEU A 13 23.89 41.69 52.57
CA LEU A 13 23.12 40.54 53.01
C LEU A 13 23.71 39.30 52.35
N THR A 14 24.32 38.48 53.19
CA THR A 14 24.84 37.15 52.92
C THR A 14 23.72 36.24 52.41
N ALA A 15 23.83 35.82 51.15
CA ALA A 15 23.11 34.66 50.63
C ALA A 15 24.05 33.45 50.62
N PRO A 16 23.64 32.29 51.14
CA PRO A 16 24.48 31.09 51.13
C PRO A 16 24.65 30.57 49.70
N LEU A 17 25.82 29.99 49.43
CA LEU A 17 26.08 29.17 48.25
C LEU A 17 25.02 28.05 48.17
N GLY A 18 24.01 28.25 47.33
CA GLY A 18 23.15 27.18 46.83
C GLY A 18 23.83 26.57 45.61
N ALA A 19 24.34 25.36 45.78
CA ALA A 19 24.99 24.56 44.75
C ALA A 19 24.18 24.58 43.44
N ALA A 20 24.87 24.91 42.33
CA ALA A 20 24.38 24.58 41.01
C ALA A 20 24.15 23.05 40.97
N PRO A 21 22.96 22.57 40.56
CA PRO A 21 22.74 21.13 40.44
C PRO A 21 23.75 20.58 39.43
N SER A 22 24.49 19.56 39.87
CA SER A 22 25.40 18.82 38.99
C SER A 22 24.63 18.26 37.80
N LEU A 23 25.23 18.33 36.61
CA LEU A 23 24.69 17.83 35.34
C LEU A 23 24.23 16.36 35.40
N GLU A 24 24.67 15.59 36.41
CA GLU A 24 24.24 14.22 36.66
C GLU A 24 22.81 14.12 37.21
N SER A 25 22.32 15.11 37.97
CA SER A 25 20.97 15.08 38.56
C SER A 25 19.87 15.36 37.53
N ALA A 26 20.14 16.24 36.55
CA ALA A 26 19.23 16.51 35.44
C ALA A 26 19.10 15.30 34.49
N PHE A 27 20.14 14.48 34.37
CA PHE A 27 20.11 13.28 33.55
C PHE A 27 19.27 12.16 34.19
N SER A 28 19.35 12.00 35.52
CA SER A 28 18.61 10.95 36.22
C SER A 28 17.08 11.18 36.23
N GLN A 29 16.63 12.44 36.26
CA GLN A 29 15.20 12.75 36.11
C GLN A 29 14.69 12.63 34.66
N ALA A 30 15.54 12.88 33.66
CA ALA A 30 15.17 12.68 32.26
C ALA A 30 15.00 11.19 31.90
N VAL A 31 15.81 10.30 32.48
CA VAL A 31 15.74 8.85 32.21
C VAL A 31 14.58 8.18 32.97
N GLY A 32 14.15 8.73 34.11
CA GLY A 32 12.98 8.25 34.85
C GLY A 32 11.63 8.53 34.18
N GLY A 33 11.51 9.63 33.43
CA GLY A 33 10.28 10.01 32.72
C GLY A 33 10.03 9.24 31.40
N VAL A 34 11.08 8.70 30.78
CA VAL A 34 10.96 7.98 29.48
C VAL A 34 10.34 6.58 29.67
N ARG A 35 10.40 6.01 30.88
CA ARG A 35 9.89 4.66 31.14
C ARG A 35 8.37 4.60 31.31
N GLN A 36 7.71 5.69 31.69
CA GLN A 36 6.24 5.72 31.86
C GLN A 36 5.48 6.07 30.57
N VAL A 37 6.02 6.94 29.70
CA VAL A 37 5.38 7.26 28.41
C VAL A 37 5.37 6.05 27.47
N ARG A 38 6.33 5.12 27.63
CA ARG A 38 6.45 3.93 26.78
C ARG A 38 5.42 2.85 27.08
N HIS A 39 4.75 2.87 28.23
CA HIS A 39 3.75 1.86 28.59
C HIS A 39 2.30 2.27 28.29
N GLU A 40 1.98 3.56 28.26
CA GLU A 40 0.62 4.00 27.89
C GLU A 40 0.44 4.09 26.37
N MET A 41 1.51 4.41 25.62
CA MET A 41 1.51 4.25 24.16
C MET A 41 1.44 2.78 23.72
N SER A 42 1.72 1.81 24.59
CA SER A 42 1.72 0.39 24.25
C SER A 42 0.39 -0.31 24.46
N GLN A 43 -0.69 0.37 24.88
CA GLN A 43 -2.02 -0.25 24.90
C GLN A 43 -2.93 0.35 23.83
N ALA A 44 -2.84 1.63 23.49
CA ALA A 44 -3.56 2.18 22.34
C ALA A 44 -2.94 1.73 20.99
N ALA A 45 -1.61 1.63 20.91
CA ALA A 45 -0.93 1.10 19.72
C ALA A 45 -1.02 -0.44 19.60
N VAL A 46 -1.25 -1.15 20.72
CA VAL A 46 -1.45 -2.61 20.73
C VAL A 46 -2.95 -2.97 20.71
N ALA A 47 -3.86 -2.08 21.09
CA ALA A 47 -5.31 -2.22 20.88
C ALA A 47 -5.76 -1.82 19.46
N ARG A 48 -4.84 -1.30 18.63
CA ARG A 48 -4.89 -1.51 17.17
C ARG A 48 -4.56 -2.96 16.78
N ALA A 49 -4.69 -3.91 17.72
CA ALA A 49 -4.88 -5.32 17.46
C ALA A 49 -6.02 -5.49 16.45
N GLU A 50 -5.62 -5.46 15.18
CA GLU A 50 -6.13 -6.22 14.05
C GLU A 50 -7.65 -6.38 14.06
N LEU A 51 -8.36 -5.24 13.97
CA LEU A 51 -9.71 -5.30 13.41
C LEU A 51 -9.60 -6.06 12.08
N PRO A 52 -10.44 -7.09 11.86
CA PRO A 52 -10.34 -7.91 10.67
C PRO A 52 -10.42 -7.00 9.44
N PRO A 53 -9.67 -7.31 8.37
CA PRO A 53 -9.79 -6.57 7.13
C PRO A 53 -11.26 -6.49 6.71
N ARG A 54 -11.67 -5.32 6.24
CA ARG A 54 -12.99 -5.20 5.63
C ARG A 54 -12.91 -5.79 4.24
N GLU A 55 -13.79 -6.74 3.97
CA GLU A 55 -13.83 -7.42 2.69
C GLU A 55 -15.17 -7.19 2.00
N SER A 56 -15.11 -6.84 0.72
CA SER A 56 -16.27 -6.65 -0.14
C SER A 56 -16.15 -7.61 -1.32
N PHE A 57 -17.23 -8.28 -1.70
CA PHE A 57 -17.21 -9.31 -2.75
C PHE A 57 -18.37 -9.15 -3.73
N ALA A 58 -18.10 -9.46 -4.99
CA ALA A 58 -19.10 -9.59 -6.05
C ALA A 58 -18.93 -10.93 -6.79
N ARG A 59 -20.05 -11.56 -7.12
CA ARG A 59 -20.08 -12.76 -7.97
C ARG A 59 -20.18 -12.35 -9.43
N PHE A 60 -19.39 -13.00 -10.26
CA PHE A 60 -19.37 -12.79 -11.70
C PHE A 60 -19.70 -14.07 -12.48
N ASP A 61 -19.26 -15.23 -11.97
CA ASP A 61 -19.52 -16.57 -12.53
C ASP A 61 -19.40 -16.61 -14.06
N ALA A 62 -18.31 -16.02 -14.57
CA ALA A 62 -18.06 -15.84 -16.00
C ALA A 62 -16.62 -16.15 -16.36
N CYS A 63 -16.35 -16.33 -17.65
CA CYS A 63 -15.01 -16.55 -18.15
C CYS A 63 -14.61 -15.44 -19.13
N TRP A 64 -13.31 -15.18 -19.20
CA TRP A 64 -12.67 -14.23 -20.10
C TRP A 64 -11.63 -14.98 -20.90
N SER A 65 -11.63 -14.81 -22.21
CA SER A 65 -10.63 -15.43 -23.09
C SER A 65 -9.97 -14.41 -24.00
N ARG A 66 -8.68 -14.64 -24.27
CA ARG A 66 -7.92 -13.89 -25.25
C ARG A 66 -7.91 -14.62 -26.60
N PRO A 67 -7.75 -13.90 -27.73
CA PRO A 67 -7.54 -14.53 -29.02
C PRO A 67 -6.23 -15.34 -29.05
N PRO A 68 -6.07 -16.26 -30.02
CA PRO A 68 -4.80 -16.95 -30.26
C PRO A 68 -3.66 -15.96 -30.45
N HIS A 69 -2.54 -16.20 -29.75
CA HIS A 69 -1.36 -15.34 -29.83
C HIS A 69 -0.11 -16.17 -29.53
N ALA A 70 0.69 -16.46 -30.56
CA ALA A 70 1.79 -17.42 -30.48
C ALA A 70 2.81 -17.08 -29.38
N GLU A 71 3.19 -15.81 -29.25
CA GLU A 71 4.17 -15.39 -28.24
C GLU A 71 3.61 -15.48 -26.80
N ALA A 72 2.36 -15.08 -26.58
CA ALA A 72 1.70 -15.23 -25.30
C ALA A 72 1.55 -16.71 -24.90
N ASP A 73 1.23 -17.58 -25.87
CA ASP A 73 1.18 -19.03 -25.67
C ASP A 73 2.58 -19.58 -25.30
N ALA A 74 3.63 -19.17 -26.01
CA ALA A 74 5.01 -19.60 -25.75
C ALA A 74 5.51 -19.17 -24.37
N LEU A 75 5.13 -17.98 -23.92
CA LEU A 75 5.44 -17.48 -22.59
C LEU A 75 4.49 -17.99 -21.51
N GLY A 76 3.46 -18.76 -21.87
CA GLY A 76 2.53 -19.43 -20.96
C GLY A 76 1.51 -18.52 -20.30
N LEU A 77 1.19 -17.37 -20.91
CA LEU A 77 0.04 -16.57 -20.50
C LEU A 77 -1.23 -17.43 -20.71
N PRO A 78 -2.09 -17.64 -19.70
CA PRO A 78 -3.30 -18.43 -19.86
C PRO A 78 -4.16 -17.94 -21.03
N ARG A 79 -4.89 -18.84 -21.69
CA ARG A 79 -5.84 -18.43 -22.75
C ARG A 79 -7.18 -17.95 -22.19
N ARG A 80 -7.52 -18.41 -20.99
CA ARG A 80 -8.83 -18.23 -20.37
C ARG A 80 -8.68 -18.07 -18.87
N PHE A 81 -9.48 -17.19 -18.29
CA PHE A 81 -9.68 -17.03 -16.85
C PHE A 81 -11.17 -17.10 -16.56
N CYS A 82 -11.60 -18.01 -15.69
CA CYS A 82 -12.95 -18.11 -15.19
C CYS A 82 -12.99 -17.55 -13.78
N LEU A 83 -13.66 -16.42 -13.58
CA LEU A 83 -13.77 -15.75 -12.30
C LEU A 83 -15.17 -16.04 -11.73
N GLY A 84 -15.22 -16.79 -10.63
CA GLY A 84 -16.45 -17.03 -9.90
C GLY A 84 -16.81 -15.81 -9.04
N ARG A 85 -15.90 -15.45 -8.13
CA ARG A 85 -16.07 -14.33 -7.20
C ARG A 85 -14.80 -13.48 -7.17
N VAL A 86 -14.96 -12.18 -7.16
CA VAL A 86 -13.86 -11.24 -6.93
C VAL A 86 -14.17 -10.42 -5.68
N GLY A 87 -13.15 -10.18 -4.88
CA GLY A 87 -13.23 -9.46 -3.62
C GLY A 87 -12.12 -8.42 -3.49
N VAL A 88 -12.34 -7.44 -2.63
CA VAL A 88 -11.33 -6.47 -2.20
C VAL A 88 -11.24 -6.55 -0.70
N SER A 89 -10.03 -6.63 -0.17
CA SER A 89 -9.73 -6.69 1.25
C SER A 89 -8.91 -5.47 1.64
N VAL A 90 -9.43 -4.67 2.57
CA VAL A 90 -8.82 -3.43 3.04
C VAL A 90 -8.52 -3.55 4.53
N PRO A 91 -7.24 -3.43 4.94
CA PRO A 91 -6.88 -3.41 6.36
C PRO A 91 -7.57 -2.26 7.08
N GLN A 92 -8.06 -2.51 8.28
CA GLN A 92 -8.59 -1.46 9.15
C GLN A 92 -7.43 -0.66 9.79
N PRO A 93 -7.59 0.65 10.05
CA PRO A 93 -8.81 1.46 9.93
C PRO A 93 -8.89 2.22 8.58
N TYR A 94 -8.31 1.68 7.51
CA TYR A 94 -8.20 2.41 6.26
C TYR A 94 -9.48 2.28 5.41
N ASP A 95 -9.87 3.37 4.78
CA ASP A 95 -11.03 3.40 3.88
C ASP A 95 -10.67 3.02 2.44
N LEU A 96 -9.39 3.21 2.04
CA LEU A 96 -8.92 3.00 0.68
C LEU A 96 -7.92 1.83 0.58
N PRO A 97 -7.93 1.09 -0.54
CA PRO A 97 -7.16 -0.14 -0.70
C PRO A 97 -5.73 0.07 -1.22
N PHE A 98 -5.11 1.22 -0.94
CA PHE A 98 -3.75 1.57 -1.36
C PHE A 98 -2.78 1.60 -0.17
N VAL A 99 -2.97 0.64 0.74
CA VAL A 99 -2.15 0.46 1.93
C VAL A 99 -1.60 -0.96 1.98
N ASP A 100 -0.46 -1.13 2.62
CA ASP A 100 0.17 -2.43 2.81
C ASP A 100 -0.83 -3.42 3.45
N GLY A 101 -0.92 -4.62 2.86
CA GLY A 101 -1.89 -5.65 3.26
C GLY A 101 -3.21 -5.62 2.49
N SER A 102 -3.49 -4.56 1.71
CA SER A 102 -4.64 -4.54 0.80
C SER A 102 -4.47 -5.55 -0.33
N ALA A 103 -5.58 -6.16 -0.74
CA ALA A 103 -5.55 -7.19 -1.78
C ALA A 103 -6.84 -7.29 -2.58
N ILE A 104 -6.71 -7.75 -3.82
CA ILE A 104 -7.80 -8.37 -4.58
C ILE A 104 -7.82 -9.86 -4.24
N ILE A 105 -9.00 -10.38 -3.91
CA ILE A 105 -9.24 -11.80 -3.69
C ILE A 105 -9.98 -12.33 -4.92
N VAL A 106 -9.51 -13.39 -5.53
CA VAL A 106 -10.21 -14.03 -6.66
C VAL A 106 -10.47 -15.49 -6.34
N GLU A 107 -11.69 -15.92 -6.60
CA GLU A 107 -12.07 -17.34 -6.72
C GLU A 107 -12.31 -17.64 -8.18
N GLY A 108 -11.67 -18.69 -8.69
CA GLY A 108 -11.69 -18.98 -10.12
C GLY A 108 -10.55 -19.88 -10.57
N GLU A 109 -10.44 -20.05 -11.87
CA GLU A 109 -9.40 -20.86 -12.53
C GLU A 109 -8.83 -20.09 -13.74
N PRO A 110 -7.52 -20.16 -14.03
CA PRO A 110 -6.45 -20.74 -13.22
C PRO A 110 -6.00 -19.85 -12.06
N ALA A 111 -6.67 -18.70 -11.85
CA ALA A 111 -6.32 -17.73 -10.84
C ALA A 111 -7.27 -17.84 -9.64
N ALA A 112 -6.77 -18.37 -8.53
CA ALA A 112 -7.41 -18.34 -7.23
C ALA A 112 -6.43 -17.85 -6.17
N GLY A 113 -6.90 -17.01 -5.25
CA GLY A 113 -6.12 -16.57 -4.11
C GLY A 113 -6.21 -15.07 -3.85
N ARG A 114 -5.17 -14.57 -3.17
CA ARG A 114 -5.07 -13.19 -2.69
C ARG A 114 -3.90 -12.51 -3.41
N PHE A 115 -4.19 -11.44 -4.13
CA PHE A 115 -3.28 -10.74 -5.02
C PHE A 115 -3.09 -9.30 -4.54
N HIS A 116 -1.85 -8.81 -4.58
CA HIS A 116 -1.56 -7.43 -4.22
C HIS A 116 -2.24 -6.45 -5.20
N ILE A 117 -2.68 -5.31 -4.69
CA ILE A 117 -3.19 -4.21 -5.52
C ILE A 117 -2.00 -3.42 -6.04
N GLY A 118 -1.70 -3.58 -7.32
CA GLY A 118 -0.56 -2.93 -7.98
C GLY A 118 -0.78 -1.45 -8.28
N GLY A 119 -2.02 -0.97 -8.21
CA GLY A 119 -2.36 0.43 -8.41
C GLY A 119 -3.85 0.66 -8.68
N GLY A 120 -4.19 1.86 -9.15
CA GLY A 120 -5.55 2.18 -9.58
C GLY A 120 -5.66 3.58 -10.17
N ALA A 121 -6.78 3.83 -10.85
CA ALA A 121 -7.16 5.12 -11.41
C ALA A 121 -8.36 5.70 -10.65
N ARG A 122 -8.30 6.99 -10.33
CA ARG A 122 -9.39 7.72 -9.66
C ARG A 122 -10.33 8.34 -10.70
N TYR A 123 -11.62 8.09 -10.55
CA TYR A 123 -12.68 8.79 -11.30
C TYR A 123 -13.43 9.78 -10.41
N ALA A 124 -14.63 10.23 -10.76
CA ALA A 124 -15.38 11.20 -9.94
C ALA A 124 -15.93 10.56 -8.65
N ASP A 125 -16.48 9.35 -8.77
CA ASP A 125 -17.29 8.67 -7.75
C ASP A 125 -16.75 7.27 -7.40
N HIS A 126 -15.76 6.77 -8.14
CA HIS A 126 -15.18 5.45 -7.93
C HIS A 126 -13.66 5.43 -8.17
N TRP A 127 -13.07 4.27 -7.89
CA TRP A 127 -11.72 3.88 -8.32
C TRP A 127 -11.82 2.65 -9.20
N ASN A 128 -10.94 2.57 -10.20
CA ASN A 128 -10.65 1.33 -10.90
C ASN A 128 -9.31 0.81 -10.38
N ILE A 129 -9.32 -0.29 -9.64
CA ILE A 129 -8.11 -0.88 -9.04
C ILE A 129 -7.61 -2.06 -9.88
N VAL A 130 -6.31 -2.32 -9.82
CA VAL A 130 -5.67 -3.42 -10.56
C VAL A 130 -4.98 -4.41 -9.63
N GLY A 131 -5.16 -5.70 -9.91
CA GLY A 131 -4.44 -6.78 -9.22
C GLY A 131 -3.95 -7.85 -10.20
N ASP A 132 -2.79 -8.42 -9.91
CA ASP A 132 -2.09 -9.36 -10.79
C ASP A 132 -2.67 -10.78 -10.67
N LEU A 133 -3.57 -11.17 -11.57
CA LEU A 133 -4.15 -12.53 -11.61
C LEU A 133 -3.12 -13.62 -11.90
N PHE A 134 -2.12 -13.30 -12.70
CA PHE A 134 -1.12 -14.25 -13.16
C PHE A 134 0.18 -13.51 -13.45
N THR A 135 1.31 -14.12 -13.12
CA THR A 135 2.62 -13.63 -13.54
C THR A 135 3.53 -14.81 -13.81
N ARG A 136 4.21 -14.77 -14.95
CA ARG A 136 5.33 -15.65 -15.28
C ARG A 136 6.49 -14.80 -15.75
N ARG A 137 7.61 -14.89 -15.04
CA ARG A 137 8.84 -14.14 -15.33
C ARG A 137 9.88 -15.10 -15.89
N GLY A 138 10.33 -14.84 -17.11
CA GLY A 138 11.54 -15.43 -17.67
C GLY A 138 12.79 -14.69 -17.21
N GLU A 139 13.95 -15.16 -17.67
CA GLU A 139 15.21 -14.45 -17.48
C GLU A 139 15.14 -13.09 -18.21
N PRO A 140 15.38 -11.96 -17.52
CA PRO A 140 15.25 -10.64 -18.13
C PRO A 140 16.25 -10.46 -19.28
N SER A 141 15.78 -9.96 -20.43
CA SER A 141 16.61 -9.78 -21.62
C SER A 141 16.14 -8.57 -22.42
N CYS A 142 17.00 -7.57 -22.58
CA CYS A 142 16.64 -6.34 -23.27
C CYS A 142 16.28 -6.58 -24.73
N GLY A 143 15.22 -5.93 -25.20
CA GLY A 143 14.72 -6.06 -26.57
C GLY A 143 13.97 -7.37 -26.85
N LYS A 144 13.73 -8.23 -25.85
CA LYS A 144 12.94 -9.46 -25.99
C LYS A 144 11.83 -9.52 -24.95
N LEU A 145 10.66 -10.01 -25.33
CA LEU A 145 9.58 -10.28 -24.38
C LEU A 145 9.90 -11.57 -23.63
N THR A 146 9.99 -11.49 -22.31
CA THR A 146 10.39 -12.60 -21.43
C THR A 146 9.44 -12.78 -20.25
N THR A 147 8.60 -11.79 -19.98
CA THR A 147 7.67 -11.77 -18.87
C THR A 147 6.26 -11.60 -19.39
N THR A 148 5.33 -12.34 -18.79
CA THR A 148 3.91 -12.18 -19.02
C THR A 148 3.19 -11.99 -17.71
N PHE A 149 2.21 -11.12 -17.71
CA PHE A 149 1.28 -11.01 -16.59
C PHE A 149 -0.15 -10.85 -17.11
N ALA A 150 -1.12 -11.30 -16.33
CA ALA A 150 -2.52 -10.96 -16.50
C ALA A 150 -2.99 -10.20 -15.27
N ALA A 151 -3.77 -9.17 -15.47
CA ALA A 151 -4.34 -8.36 -14.42
C ALA A 151 -5.87 -8.31 -14.52
N VAL A 152 -6.51 -8.23 -13.37
CA VAL A 152 -7.94 -7.94 -13.23
C VAL A 152 -8.10 -6.49 -12.81
N TYR A 153 -9.04 -5.81 -13.45
CA TYR A 153 -9.45 -4.45 -13.12
C TYR A 153 -10.85 -4.49 -12.55
N VAL A 154 -11.03 -3.87 -11.39
CA VAL A 154 -12.29 -3.89 -10.64
C VAL A 154 -12.64 -2.47 -10.25
N ASP A 155 -13.89 -2.08 -10.48
CA ASP A 155 -14.40 -0.80 -9.99
C ASP A 155 -14.88 -0.94 -8.54
N ILE A 156 -14.46 0.01 -7.71
CA ILE A 156 -14.86 0.12 -6.31
C ILE A 156 -15.34 1.54 -6.00
N ASP A 157 -16.25 1.68 -5.06
CA ASP A 157 -16.64 3.00 -4.56
C ASP A 157 -15.54 3.62 -3.68
N LEU A 158 -15.79 4.82 -3.16
CA LEU A 158 -14.83 5.53 -2.29
C LEU A 158 -14.61 4.87 -0.93
N LYS A 159 -15.44 3.89 -0.58
CA LYS A 159 -15.32 3.08 0.61
C LYS A 159 -14.63 1.76 0.30
N GLY A 160 -14.30 1.43 -0.94
CA GLY A 160 -13.71 0.15 -1.31
C GLY A 160 -14.71 -1.00 -1.41
N ASP A 161 -15.99 -0.71 -1.57
CA ASP A 161 -17.00 -1.69 -1.93
C ASP A 161 -17.01 -1.93 -3.44
N ILE A 162 -17.09 -3.19 -3.87
CA ILE A 162 -17.10 -3.53 -5.30
C ILE A 162 -18.39 -3.02 -5.95
N LEU A 163 -18.23 -2.28 -7.04
CA LEU A 163 -19.32 -1.80 -7.87
C LEU A 163 -19.80 -2.91 -8.83
N PRO A 164 -21.07 -2.90 -9.26
CA PRO A 164 -21.65 -3.96 -10.09
C PRO A 164 -21.10 -4.02 -11.53
N ALA A 165 -20.12 -3.20 -11.87
CA ALA A 165 -19.46 -3.23 -13.17
C ALA A 165 -18.77 -4.58 -13.40
N THR A 166 -18.78 -5.04 -14.66
CA THR A 166 -18.07 -6.27 -15.03
C THR A 166 -16.57 -6.01 -15.01
N PRO A 167 -15.76 -6.86 -14.35
CA PRO A 167 -14.32 -6.68 -14.31
C PRO A 167 -13.72 -6.86 -15.69
N GLU A 168 -12.61 -6.16 -15.93
CA GLU A 168 -11.82 -6.34 -17.13
C GLU A 168 -10.62 -7.23 -16.82
N VAL A 169 -10.27 -8.10 -17.76
CA VAL A 169 -9.06 -8.91 -17.69
C VAL A 169 -8.16 -8.52 -18.85
N ARG A 170 -6.92 -8.15 -18.54
CA ARG A 170 -5.93 -7.74 -19.54
C ARG A 170 -4.65 -8.52 -19.34
N GLY A 171 -4.09 -9.02 -20.42
CA GLY A 171 -2.80 -9.67 -20.47
C GLY A 171 -1.74 -8.74 -21.03
N PHE A 172 -0.50 -8.96 -20.64
CA PHE A 172 0.61 -8.14 -21.08
C PHE A 172 1.85 -8.99 -21.28
N LEU A 173 2.62 -8.64 -22.31
CA LEU A 173 3.95 -9.18 -22.57
C LEU A 173 4.97 -8.04 -22.42
N MET A 174 6.09 -8.30 -21.73
CA MET A 174 7.16 -7.33 -21.48
C MET A 174 8.54 -7.99 -21.36
N ASP A 175 9.61 -7.20 -21.38
CA ASP A 175 11.00 -7.67 -21.34
C ASP A 175 11.55 -8.00 -19.94
N GLY A 176 10.74 -7.79 -18.91
CA GLY A 176 11.02 -8.19 -17.52
C GLY A 176 12.13 -7.38 -16.84
N SER A 177 12.72 -6.38 -17.51
CA SER A 177 13.78 -5.54 -16.96
C SER A 177 13.47 -4.05 -17.16
N SER A 178 13.22 -3.35 -16.05
CA SER A 178 13.06 -1.90 -16.04
C SER A 178 14.35 -1.12 -16.34
N LEU A 179 15.49 -1.81 -16.47
CA LEU A 179 16.82 -1.20 -16.64
C LEU A 179 17.29 -1.17 -18.11
N CYS A 180 16.47 -1.64 -19.05
CA CYS A 180 16.86 -1.70 -20.44
C CYS A 180 16.87 -0.31 -21.09
N ARG A 181 18.02 0.09 -21.65
CA ARG A 181 18.11 1.29 -22.50
C ARG A 181 17.31 1.19 -23.79
N GLN A 182 17.15 -0.04 -24.29
CA GLN A 182 16.34 -0.38 -25.46
C GLN A 182 15.35 -1.47 -25.04
N PRO A 183 14.19 -1.09 -24.49
CA PRO A 183 13.21 -2.06 -24.06
C PRO A 183 12.52 -2.72 -25.26
N ALA A 184 12.01 -3.94 -25.07
CA ALA A 184 11.05 -4.49 -26.02
C ALA A 184 9.76 -3.65 -25.96
N LYS A 185 9.08 -3.48 -27.09
CA LYS A 185 7.76 -2.84 -27.09
C LYS A 185 6.78 -3.76 -26.34
N SER A 186 6.22 -3.27 -25.24
CA SER A 186 5.20 -4.01 -24.49
C SER A 186 3.97 -4.27 -25.37
N VAL A 187 3.38 -5.43 -25.20
CA VAL A 187 2.15 -5.83 -25.91
C VAL A 187 1.04 -6.00 -24.90
N GLU A 188 -0.07 -5.30 -25.10
CA GLU A 188 -1.33 -5.52 -24.37
C GLU A 188 -2.21 -6.50 -25.16
N ILE A 189 -2.82 -7.44 -24.44
CA ILE A 189 -3.72 -8.45 -24.97
C ILE A 189 -5.03 -8.37 -24.19
N LEU A 190 -6.09 -7.94 -24.87
CA LEU A 190 -7.42 -7.84 -24.26
C LEU A 190 -8.06 -9.23 -24.17
N TYR A 191 -8.66 -9.53 -23.02
CA TYR A 191 -9.55 -10.68 -22.89
C TYR A 191 -10.99 -10.20 -23.04
N ALA A 192 -11.78 -10.92 -23.82
CA ALA A 192 -13.20 -10.70 -23.94
C ALA A 192 -13.95 -11.61 -22.96
N LYS A 193 -14.99 -11.07 -22.32
CA LYS A 193 -15.93 -11.89 -21.56
C LYS A 193 -16.65 -12.85 -22.51
N GLU A 194 -16.73 -14.11 -22.12
CA GLU A 194 -17.51 -15.15 -22.79
C GLU A 194 -19.00 -14.96 -22.48
N GLY A 195 -19.85 -15.15 -23.50
CA GLY A 195 -21.30 -14.94 -23.42
C GLY A 195 -22.04 -16.07 -22.70
#